data_AF-A0A2P6V609-F1
#
_entry.id   AF-A0A2P6V609-F1
#
_cell.length_a   1.000
_cell.length_b   1.000
_cell.length_c   1.000
_cell.angle_alpha   90.00
_cell.angle_beta   90.00
_cell.angle_gamma   90.00
#
_symmetry.space_group_name_H-M   'P 1'
#
loop_
_entity.id
_entity.type
_entity.pdbx_description
1 polymer ?
#
loop_
_entity_poly.entity_id
_entity_poly.type
_entity_poly.pdbx_seq_one_letter_code
_entity_poly.pdbx_strand_id
1 'polypeptide(L)'
;MGWLMPLYGGGFWVAFRQLALVYYAAGFLLHCVVPRLMHVDSVQHGRRPRRGQALGEALYSLGPLLVKAGVWTVVEDLYKRGSTRMYAGWPPSAQECIYMLLTVVALDYLHDAWFYWTHRMLHWKPLYMAVHLPHHKSTVPTAFCGYSFHVIEALIVFTNEVLVCYLLPIHAGLHRCYHLYTTVIHEGGHAGYEIAPFIPSLEAVAALVLGARWRSAGSAPAVPCAALNTVRHHDMHHRFPRSHFSLYFTHWDRWCGTEHPAYRGAVESHFSGADAVQGGTDDALLRDAAAAEARVMQAAAAKASATGVGVAAAASQGFAQQLWRPSRAVLAAAGSSGQPSSSGAAAASAAAAPLRNVGVPHLVHPQGAAVNNAVPLELTEFRRGVGLCIYRSDGLVFAARRMDDTSGSWQMPQGGIDYFPHYKENPMDAARRELKEETGITNCRIVASIDPWLDYTFPTRVKRECGSVVNYPGQTQKWYLLHFYGDDSEIDLSHNGHPEFTEFCWAPLEALPGAVVHFKRGVYAQVAHHFGPEIARRTGRGSPAPVAERVPVPVRARRTA
;
A
#
# COMPACT_ATOMS: atom_id res chain seq x y z
N MET A 1 34.22 -25.63 33.93
CA MET A 1 33.07 -24.79 33.56
C MET A 1 33.50 -23.54 32.76
N GLY A 2 34.31 -23.70 31.70
CA GLY A 2 34.87 -22.57 30.93
C GLY A 2 34.35 -22.41 29.49
N TRP A 3 33.31 -23.16 29.12
CA TRP A 3 32.83 -23.26 27.73
C TRP A 3 31.53 -22.49 27.46
N LEU A 4 30.87 -21.95 28.49
CA LEU A 4 29.67 -21.14 28.31
C LEU A 4 30.07 -19.70 28.02
N MET A 5 29.66 -19.18 26.86
CA MET A 5 29.84 -17.76 26.55
C MET A 5 29.13 -16.91 27.62
N PRO A 6 29.80 -15.92 28.23
CA PRO A 6 29.15 -15.07 29.23
C PRO A 6 28.03 -14.28 28.57
N LEU A 7 26.81 -14.33 29.12
CA LEU A 7 25.66 -13.59 28.59
C LEU A 7 25.93 -12.07 28.50
N TYR A 8 26.76 -11.54 29.39
CA TYR A 8 27.07 -10.13 29.45
C TYR A 8 28.58 -9.91 29.62
N GLY A 9 29.13 -8.92 28.92
CA GLY A 9 30.57 -8.65 28.91
C GLY A 9 31.31 -9.39 27.78
N GLY A 10 32.61 -9.11 27.66
CA GLY A 10 33.45 -9.65 26.57
C GLY A 10 33.39 -8.85 25.26
N GLY A 11 32.61 -7.78 25.21
CA GLY A 11 32.62 -6.78 24.14
C GLY A 11 32.01 -7.28 22.83
N PHE A 12 32.29 -6.52 21.76
CA PHE A 12 31.64 -6.67 20.45
C PHE A 12 31.61 -8.10 19.91
N TRP A 13 32.73 -8.82 19.95
CA TRP A 13 32.82 -10.17 19.38
C TRP A 13 32.08 -11.24 20.18
N VAL A 14 31.86 -11.03 21.49
CA VAL A 14 30.99 -11.93 22.26
C VAL A 14 29.54 -11.66 21.92
N ALA A 15 29.12 -10.40 21.91
CA ALA A 15 27.77 -9.99 21.50
C ALA A 15 27.42 -10.48 20.09
N PHE A 16 28.33 -10.28 19.12
CA PHE A 16 28.14 -10.72 17.74
C PHE A 16 28.03 -12.24 17.62
N ARG A 17 28.89 -13.00 18.32
CA ARG A 17 28.83 -14.47 18.27
C ARG A 17 27.54 -15.01 18.87
N GLN A 18 27.07 -14.46 19.99
CA GLN A 18 25.78 -14.83 20.59
C GLN A 18 24.63 -14.58 19.62
N LEU A 19 24.59 -13.38 19.05
CA LEU A 19 23.53 -12.96 18.15
C LEU A 19 23.55 -13.80 16.86
N ALA A 20 24.72 -13.98 16.24
CA ALA A 20 24.88 -14.78 15.03
C ALA A 20 24.50 -16.24 15.27
N LEU A 21 24.91 -16.82 16.41
CA LEU A 21 24.54 -18.20 16.75
C LEU A 21 23.02 -18.35 16.87
N VAL A 22 22.37 -17.47 17.63
CA VAL A 22 20.91 -17.54 17.83
C VAL A 22 20.16 -17.30 16.53
N TYR A 23 20.51 -16.23 15.80
CA TYR A 23 19.88 -15.89 14.52
C TYR A 23 20.04 -17.02 13.49
N TYR A 24 21.28 -17.42 13.16
CA TYR A 24 21.46 -18.44 12.13
C TYR A 24 20.92 -19.81 12.54
N ALA A 25 20.97 -20.17 13.82
CA ALA A 25 20.36 -21.43 14.29
C ALA A 25 18.82 -21.38 14.21
N ALA A 26 18.19 -20.30 14.68
CA ALA A 26 16.73 -20.15 14.64
C ALA A 26 16.22 -20.02 13.20
N GLY A 27 16.84 -19.18 12.36
CA GLY A 27 16.53 -19.10 10.94
C GLY A 27 16.71 -20.44 10.21
N PHE A 28 17.76 -21.20 10.51
CA PHE A 28 17.93 -22.56 9.97
C PHE A 28 16.83 -23.52 10.45
N LEU A 29 16.49 -23.51 11.73
CA LEU A 29 15.42 -24.36 12.26
C LEU A 29 14.07 -24.00 11.62
N LEU A 30 13.70 -22.72 11.61
CA LEU A 30 12.44 -22.22 11.09
C LEU A 30 12.30 -22.44 9.58
N HIS A 31 13.36 -22.27 8.81
CA HIS A 31 13.31 -22.37 7.35
C HIS A 31 13.62 -23.78 6.81
N CYS A 32 14.60 -24.46 7.40
CA CYS A 32 15.10 -25.74 6.89
C CYS A 32 14.51 -26.95 7.62
N VAL A 33 14.30 -26.89 8.93
CA VAL A 33 13.96 -28.08 9.73
C VAL A 33 12.45 -28.23 9.95
N VAL A 34 11.81 -27.21 10.54
CA VAL A 34 10.40 -27.28 10.98
C VAL A 34 9.45 -27.65 9.83
N PRO A 35 9.50 -27.01 8.64
CA PRO A 35 8.59 -27.35 7.53
C PRO A 35 8.79 -28.74 6.92
N ARG A 36 9.90 -29.44 7.27
CA ARG A 36 10.21 -30.79 6.78
C ARG A 36 9.87 -31.88 7.79
N LEU A 37 9.86 -31.55 9.08
CA LEU A 37 9.59 -32.50 10.15
C LEU A 37 8.16 -32.40 10.70
N MET A 38 7.51 -31.24 10.54
CA MET A 38 6.18 -30.96 11.07
C MET A 38 5.26 -30.49 9.96
N HIS A 39 3.96 -30.75 10.13
CA HIS A 39 2.94 -30.12 9.29
C HIS A 39 2.86 -28.63 9.66
N VAL A 40 2.98 -27.76 8.66
CA VAL A 40 2.91 -26.31 8.82
C VAL A 40 1.91 -25.72 7.83
N ASP A 41 1.08 -24.80 8.33
CA ASP A 41 0.09 -24.11 7.52
C ASP A 41 0.72 -22.87 6.88
N SER A 42 0.95 -22.90 5.57
CA SER A 42 1.61 -21.79 4.88
C SER A 42 0.69 -20.58 4.75
N VAL A 43 1.19 -19.40 5.15
CA VAL A 43 0.51 -18.12 4.92
C VAL A 43 0.85 -17.53 3.54
N GLN A 44 1.75 -18.19 2.79
CA GLN A 44 2.24 -17.72 1.50
C GLN A 44 1.47 -18.30 0.30
N HIS A 45 0.51 -19.20 0.54
CA HIS A 45 -0.49 -19.69 -0.44
C HIS A 45 0.12 -20.21 -1.76
N GLY A 46 1.14 -21.05 -1.65
CA GLY A 46 1.80 -21.68 -2.80
C GLY A 46 2.89 -20.84 -3.47
N ARG A 47 3.06 -19.58 -3.06
CA ARG A 47 4.24 -18.77 -3.44
C ARG A 47 5.49 -19.39 -2.82
N ARG A 48 6.60 -19.39 -3.57
CA ARG A 48 7.88 -19.93 -3.11
C ARG A 48 8.98 -18.87 -3.24
N PRO A 49 9.90 -18.80 -2.27
CA PRO A 49 11.09 -17.97 -2.38
C PRO A 49 11.88 -18.31 -3.65
N ARG A 50 12.54 -17.32 -4.23
CA ARG A 50 13.40 -17.53 -5.40
C ARG A 50 14.58 -18.43 -5.03
N ARG A 51 15.14 -19.14 -6.01
CA ARG A 51 16.34 -19.97 -5.79
C ARG A 51 17.48 -19.08 -5.27
N GLY A 52 18.05 -19.46 -4.12
CA GLY A 52 19.13 -18.71 -3.47
C GLY A 52 18.68 -17.51 -2.64
N GLN A 53 17.38 -17.19 -2.56
CA GLN A 53 16.88 -16.04 -1.79
C GLN A 53 17.20 -16.16 -0.31
N ALA A 54 16.93 -17.30 0.32
CA ALA A 54 17.22 -17.53 1.74
C ALA A 54 18.70 -17.31 2.09
N LEU A 55 19.61 -17.80 1.23
CA LEU A 55 21.05 -17.58 1.39
C LEU A 55 21.41 -16.11 1.20
N GLY A 56 20.82 -15.44 0.20
CA GLY A 56 21.01 -14.00 -0.01
C GLY A 56 20.54 -13.17 1.19
N GLU A 57 19.38 -13.51 1.76
CA GLU A 57 18.84 -12.85 2.95
C GLU A 57 19.72 -13.08 4.18
N ALA A 58 20.19 -14.31 4.38
CA ALA A 58 21.11 -14.71 5.46
C ALA A 58 22.49 -14.04 5.35
N LEU A 59 22.99 -13.79 4.14
CA LEU A 59 24.23 -13.04 3.94
C LEU A 59 24.03 -11.55 4.15
N TYR A 60 22.91 -11.00 3.67
CA TYR A 60 22.59 -9.57 3.83
C TYR A 60 22.35 -9.18 5.29
N SER A 61 21.87 -10.12 6.13
CA SER A 61 21.67 -9.88 7.56
C SER A 61 22.96 -9.65 8.36
N LEU A 62 24.13 -9.97 7.81
CA LEU A 62 25.42 -9.71 8.50
C LEU A 62 25.57 -8.24 8.92
N GLY A 63 25.15 -7.30 8.08
CA GLY A 63 25.20 -5.86 8.39
C GLY A 63 24.39 -5.50 9.64
N PRO A 64 23.06 -5.73 9.64
CA PRO A 64 22.22 -5.52 10.82
C PRO A 64 22.66 -6.27 12.08
N LEU A 65 23.19 -7.49 11.94
CA LEU A 65 23.75 -8.24 13.08
C LEU A 65 24.98 -7.54 13.68
N LEU A 66 25.88 -7.01 12.84
CA LEU A 66 27.02 -6.20 13.30
C LEU A 66 26.55 -4.92 14.01
N VAL A 67 25.52 -4.24 13.46
CA VAL A 67 24.93 -3.05 14.10
C VAL A 67 24.36 -3.39 15.48
N LYS A 68 23.55 -4.45 15.59
CA LYS A 68 22.96 -4.86 16.87
C LYS A 68 24.02 -5.27 17.89
N ALA A 69 25.07 -5.98 17.47
CA ALA A 69 26.22 -6.27 18.34
C ALA A 69 26.94 -4.99 18.83
N GLY A 70 27.04 -3.98 17.97
CA GLY A 70 27.54 -2.65 18.32
C GLY A 70 26.66 -1.96 19.36
N VAL A 71 25.35 -1.92 19.14
CA VAL A 71 24.36 -1.38 20.09
C VAL A 71 24.48 -2.08 21.45
N TRP A 72 24.57 -3.41 21.45
CA TRP A 72 24.77 -4.19 22.67
C TRP A 72 26.06 -3.85 23.40
N THR A 73 27.15 -3.61 22.66
CA THR A 73 28.43 -3.18 23.24
C THR A 73 28.32 -1.80 23.87
N VAL A 74 27.59 -0.88 23.24
CA VAL A 74 27.29 0.44 23.80
C VAL A 74 26.47 0.32 25.09
N VAL A 75 25.44 -0.53 25.12
CA VAL A 75 24.66 -0.78 26.34
C VAL A 75 25.55 -1.32 27.46
N GLU A 76 26.46 -2.25 27.17
CA GLU A 76 27.41 -2.77 28.15
C GLU A 76 28.34 -1.68 28.70
N ASP A 77 28.82 -0.77 27.85
CA ASP A 77 29.67 0.35 28.26
C ASP A 77 28.91 1.35 29.13
N LEU A 78 27.68 1.70 28.73
CA LEU A 78 26.80 2.59 29.51
C LEU A 78 26.45 2.01 30.88
N TYR A 79 26.23 0.69 30.95
CA TYR A 79 26.03 -0.01 32.22
C TYR A 79 27.27 0.04 33.10
N LYS A 80 28.46 -0.26 32.56
CA LYS A 80 29.73 -0.21 33.31
C LYS A 80 30.05 1.18 33.87
N ARG A 81 29.63 2.24 33.16
CA ARG A 81 29.75 3.63 33.62
C ARG A 81 28.72 4.01 34.68
N GLY A 82 27.77 3.14 35.01
CA GLY A 82 26.67 3.43 35.94
C GLY A 82 25.70 4.48 35.40
N SER A 83 25.65 4.67 34.07
CA SER A 83 24.81 5.71 33.44
C SER A 83 23.39 5.24 33.16
N THR A 84 23.11 3.94 33.25
CA THR A 84 21.79 3.35 33.03
C THR A 84 21.16 2.91 34.37
N ARG A 85 19.88 2.55 34.34
CA ARG A 85 19.17 1.95 35.49
C ARG A 85 19.37 0.43 35.57
N MET A 86 20.28 -0.12 34.77
CA MET A 86 20.54 -1.54 34.75
C MET A 86 21.22 -1.98 36.05
N TYR A 87 20.95 -3.22 36.44
CA TYR A 87 21.58 -3.85 37.59
C TYR A 87 21.94 -5.30 37.27
N ALA A 88 22.80 -5.90 38.09
CA ALA A 88 23.16 -7.31 37.97
C ALA A 88 23.19 -7.96 39.36
N GLY A 89 23.01 -9.27 39.38
CA GLY A 89 23.03 -10.07 40.60
C GLY A 89 22.05 -11.22 40.52
N TRP A 90 22.12 -12.14 41.47
CA TRP A 90 21.05 -13.13 41.63
C TRP A 90 19.83 -12.43 42.21
N PRO A 91 18.59 -12.64 41.72
CA PRO A 91 17.40 -12.02 42.29
C PRO A 91 17.20 -12.53 43.74
N PRO A 92 17.42 -11.71 44.79
CA PRO A 92 17.34 -12.12 46.20
C PRO A 92 15.95 -12.53 46.68
N SER A 93 14.87 -12.19 45.99
CA SER A 93 13.50 -12.36 46.50
C SER A 93 12.48 -12.74 45.43
N ALA A 94 11.38 -13.36 45.87
CA ALA A 94 10.23 -13.63 45.01
C ALA A 94 9.63 -12.34 44.40
N GLN A 95 9.68 -11.22 45.14
CA GLN A 95 9.22 -9.92 44.65
C GLN A 95 10.05 -9.46 43.44
N GLU A 96 11.36 -9.68 43.47
CA GLU A 96 12.24 -9.36 42.35
C GLU A 96 12.01 -10.27 41.14
N CYS A 97 11.77 -11.57 41.37
CA CYS A 97 11.35 -12.48 40.31
C CYS A 97 10.03 -12.03 39.65
N ILE A 98 9.04 -11.62 40.44
CA ILE A 98 7.77 -11.07 39.94
C ILE A 98 8.02 -9.78 39.15
N TYR A 99 8.87 -8.89 39.67
CA TYR A 99 9.24 -7.66 38.98
C TYR A 99 9.91 -7.94 37.62
N MET A 100 10.82 -8.91 37.55
CA MET A 100 11.44 -9.34 36.29
C MET A 100 10.41 -9.87 35.29
N LEU A 101 9.43 -10.67 35.75
CA LEU A 101 8.34 -11.16 34.89
C LEU A 101 7.46 -10.01 34.37
N LEU A 102 7.07 -9.07 35.23
CA LEU A 102 6.31 -7.89 34.83
C LEU A 102 7.12 -6.98 33.89
N THR A 103 8.44 -6.95 34.06
CA THR A 103 9.35 -6.23 33.17
C THR A 103 9.32 -6.81 31.77
N VAL A 104 9.22 -8.13 31.58
CA VAL A 104 9.05 -8.74 30.25
C VAL A 104 7.78 -8.24 29.57
N VAL A 105 6.65 -8.22 30.28
CA VAL A 105 5.38 -7.70 29.73
C VAL A 105 5.49 -6.22 29.35
N ALA A 106 6.15 -5.42 30.19
CA ALA A 106 6.42 -4.02 29.89
C ALA A 106 7.33 -3.86 28.67
N LEU A 107 8.37 -4.69 28.54
CA LEU A 107 9.27 -4.69 27.40
C LEU A 107 8.53 -5.06 26.10
N ASP A 108 7.65 -6.07 26.11
CA ASP A 108 6.87 -6.44 24.94
C ASP A 108 5.99 -5.29 24.46
N TYR A 109 5.31 -4.60 25.38
CA TYR A 109 4.50 -3.44 25.01
C TYR A 109 5.33 -2.26 24.50
N LEU A 110 6.44 -1.94 25.17
CA LEU A 110 7.34 -0.85 24.76
C LEU A 110 8.03 -1.14 23.43
N HIS A 111 8.45 -2.38 23.21
CA HIS A 111 9.07 -2.83 21.99
C HIS A 111 8.07 -2.82 20.83
N ASP A 112 6.84 -3.31 21.04
CA ASP A 112 5.78 -3.24 20.03
C ASP A 112 5.49 -1.80 19.61
N ALA A 113 5.37 -0.89 20.59
CA ALA A 113 5.16 0.53 20.34
C ALA A 113 6.31 1.13 19.54
N TRP A 114 7.56 0.90 19.96
CA TRP A 114 8.73 1.37 19.24
C TRP A 114 8.78 0.84 17.81
N PHE A 115 8.56 -0.47 17.65
CA PHE A 115 8.57 -1.12 16.35
C PHE A 115 7.48 -0.55 15.45
N TYR A 116 6.23 -0.46 15.90
CA TYR A 116 5.12 0.12 15.13
C TYR A 116 5.46 1.51 14.58
N TRP A 117 5.91 2.43 15.45
CA TRP A 117 6.15 3.82 15.06
C TRP A 117 7.38 3.97 14.16
N THR A 118 8.47 3.28 14.48
CA THR A 118 9.69 3.33 13.66
C THR A 118 9.50 2.63 12.32
N HIS A 119 8.80 1.51 12.29
CA HIS A 119 8.45 0.80 11.07
C HIS A 119 7.54 1.63 10.18
N ARG A 120 6.47 2.21 10.74
CA ARG A 120 5.60 3.14 9.99
C ARG A 120 6.37 4.36 9.47
N MET A 121 7.31 4.89 10.24
CA MET A 121 8.20 5.98 9.79
C MET A 121 9.09 5.54 8.62
N LEU A 122 9.61 4.31 8.63
CA LEU A 122 10.42 3.76 7.53
C LEU A 122 9.63 3.65 6.22
N HIS A 123 8.30 3.61 6.27
CA HIS A 123 7.42 3.67 5.09
C HIS A 123 7.16 5.09 4.57
N TRP A 124 7.71 6.12 5.20
CA TRP A 124 7.75 7.44 4.62
C TRP A 124 8.64 7.43 3.38
N LYS A 125 8.12 7.89 2.23
CA LYS A 125 8.73 7.74 0.88
C LYS A 125 10.26 7.92 0.83
N PRO A 126 10.88 8.96 1.43
CA PRO A 126 12.34 9.11 1.42
C PRO A 126 13.07 7.99 2.16
N LEU A 127 12.63 7.64 3.37
CA LEU A 127 13.22 6.54 4.14
C LEU A 127 12.94 5.20 3.48
N TYR A 128 11.74 5.02 2.93
CA TYR A 128 11.38 3.80 2.24
C TYR A 128 12.34 3.53 1.08
N MET A 129 12.53 4.51 0.19
CA MET A 129 13.41 4.32 -0.98
C MET A 129 14.88 4.16 -0.57
N ALA A 130 15.32 4.88 0.46
CA ALA A 130 16.71 4.88 0.87
C ALA A 130 17.11 3.63 1.64
N VAL A 131 16.27 3.15 2.55
CA VAL A 131 16.68 2.15 3.56
C VAL A 131 15.72 0.98 3.72
N HIS A 132 14.42 1.15 3.50
CA HIS A 132 13.44 0.09 3.78
C HIS A 132 13.05 -0.77 2.54
N LEU A 133 13.22 -0.23 1.34
CA LEU A 133 12.96 -0.94 0.09
C LEU A 133 13.73 -2.28 -0.02
N PRO A 134 15.02 -2.40 0.40
CA PRO A 134 15.72 -3.68 0.40
C PRO A 134 14.98 -4.79 1.15
N HIS A 135 14.38 -4.47 2.29
CA HIS A 135 13.57 -5.41 3.08
C HIS A 135 12.34 -5.88 2.29
N HIS A 136 11.62 -4.93 1.69
CA HIS A 136 10.40 -5.18 0.89
C HIS A 136 10.66 -5.85 -0.47
N LYS A 137 11.92 -6.00 -0.91
CA LYS A 137 12.24 -6.81 -2.10
C LYS A 137 11.90 -8.29 -1.89
N SER A 138 11.86 -8.75 -0.64
CA SER A 138 11.49 -10.11 -0.25
C SER A 138 9.97 -10.29 -0.16
N THR A 139 9.28 -10.13 -1.29
CA THR A 139 7.80 -10.30 -1.40
C THR A 139 7.25 -11.67 -0.97
N VAL A 140 8.12 -12.67 -0.82
CA VAL A 140 7.85 -13.98 -0.23
C VAL A 140 8.95 -14.21 0.81
N PRO A 141 8.84 -13.60 2.00
CA PRO A 141 9.94 -13.56 2.95
C PRO A 141 10.29 -14.97 3.46
N THR A 142 11.57 -15.22 3.73
CA THR A 142 12.01 -16.39 4.50
C THR A 142 12.29 -15.98 5.94
N ALA A 143 12.50 -16.94 6.85
CA ALA A 143 12.85 -16.61 8.24
C ALA A 143 14.05 -15.63 8.33
N PHE A 144 15.04 -15.75 7.42
CA PHE A 144 16.19 -14.86 7.35
C PHE A 144 15.86 -13.43 6.86
N CYS A 145 14.66 -13.18 6.34
CA CYS A 145 14.22 -11.84 5.97
C CYS A 145 14.08 -10.92 7.20
N GLY A 146 13.85 -11.50 8.39
CA GLY A 146 13.64 -10.74 9.62
C GLY A 146 14.78 -9.81 10.04
N TYR A 147 16.01 -10.04 9.57
CA TYR A 147 17.16 -9.12 9.72
C TYR A 147 17.76 -8.73 8.37
N SER A 148 17.06 -8.99 7.26
CA SER A 148 17.50 -8.66 5.92
C SER A 148 17.06 -7.25 5.54
N PHE A 149 17.67 -6.25 6.16
CA PHE A 149 17.36 -4.83 5.95
C PHE A 149 18.61 -3.96 6.04
N HIS A 150 18.46 -2.67 5.72
CA HIS A 150 19.60 -1.75 5.65
C HIS A 150 20.18 -1.43 7.04
N VAL A 151 21.48 -1.15 7.12
CA VAL A 151 22.16 -0.86 8.41
C VAL A 151 21.64 0.41 9.12
N ILE A 152 21.13 1.38 8.37
CA ILE A 152 20.47 2.58 8.95
C ILE A 152 19.13 2.20 9.57
N GLU A 153 18.36 1.33 8.91
CA GLU A 153 17.13 0.78 9.49
C GLU A 153 17.46 0.01 10.78
N ALA A 154 18.52 -0.80 10.78
CA ALA A 154 19.03 -1.48 11.97
C ALA A 154 19.33 -0.51 13.13
N LEU A 155 20.00 0.61 12.87
CA LEU A 155 20.28 1.62 13.89
C LEU A 155 18.98 2.20 14.48
N ILE A 156 17.99 2.51 13.64
CA ILE A 156 16.71 3.06 14.07
C ILE A 156 15.95 2.05 14.94
N VAL A 157 15.76 0.82 14.46
CA VAL A 157 14.93 -0.17 15.16
C VAL A 157 15.58 -0.66 16.45
N PHE A 158 16.91 -0.84 16.49
CA PHE A 158 17.63 -1.33 17.67
C PHE A 158 17.92 -0.24 18.71
N THR A 159 17.62 1.03 18.44
CA THR A 159 17.77 2.10 19.45
C THR A 159 16.89 1.86 20.69
N ASN A 160 15.77 1.12 20.56
CA ASN A 160 14.94 0.74 21.71
C ASN A 160 15.73 0.02 22.80
N GLU A 161 16.72 -0.79 22.40
CA GLU A 161 17.48 -1.66 23.30
C GLU A 161 18.37 -0.82 24.23
N VAL A 162 18.71 0.40 23.83
CA VAL A 162 19.39 1.40 24.66
C VAL A 162 18.37 2.14 25.54
N LEU A 163 17.25 2.59 24.96
CA LEU A 163 16.26 3.42 25.65
C LEU A 163 15.64 2.73 26.86
N VAL A 164 15.31 1.44 26.75
CA VAL A 164 14.70 0.68 27.85
C VAL A 164 15.58 0.64 29.10
N CYS A 165 16.91 0.71 28.93
CA CYS A 165 17.88 0.73 30.03
C CYS A 165 17.83 2.04 30.86
N TYR A 166 17.21 3.09 30.34
CA TYR A 166 16.99 4.36 31.04
C TYR A 166 15.57 4.48 31.61
N LEU A 167 14.60 3.79 31.01
CA LEU A 167 13.20 3.87 31.41
C LEU A 167 12.91 3.01 32.64
N LEU A 168 13.39 1.76 32.63
CA LEU A 168 13.09 0.75 33.65
C LEU A 168 14.37 0.26 34.32
N PRO A 169 14.35 0.01 35.64
CA PRO A 169 15.36 -0.84 36.26
C PRO A 169 15.31 -2.24 35.63
N ILE A 170 16.36 -2.62 34.89
CA ILE A 170 16.37 -3.90 34.16
C ILE A 170 17.62 -4.71 34.52
N HIS A 171 17.40 -5.99 34.84
CA HIS A 171 18.50 -6.91 35.08
C HIS A 171 19.32 -7.13 33.80
N ALA A 172 20.64 -7.01 33.86
CA ALA A 172 21.52 -7.07 32.69
C ALA A 172 21.39 -8.39 31.90
N GLY A 173 21.25 -9.51 32.61
CA GLY A 173 20.98 -10.81 31.98
C GLY A 173 19.60 -10.89 31.32
N LEU A 174 18.58 -10.25 31.93
CA LEU A 174 17.23 -10.21 31.36
C LEU A 174 17.22 -9.40 30.07
N HIS A 175 17.89 -8.24 30.04
CA HIS A 175 18.06 -7.42 28.84
C HIS A 175 18.66 -8.23 27.68
N ARG A 176 19.80 -8.90 27.91
CA ARG A 176 20.43 -9.73 26.87
C ARG A 176 19.52 -10.86 26.40
N CYS A 177 18.94 -11.63 27.32
CA CYS A 177 18.07 -12.76 26.97
C CYS A 177 16.81 -12.30 26.23
N TYR A 178 16.21 -11.18 26.66
CA TYR A 178 15.07 -10.57 26.00
C TYR A 178 15.42 -10.20 24.56
N HIS A 179 16.54 -9.50 24.33
CA HIS A 179 16.89 -9.09 22.97
C HIS A 179 17.38 -10.24 22.07
N LEU A 180 17.88 -11.35 22.63
CA LEU A 180 18.08 -12.60 21.88
C LEU A 180 16.73 -13.24 21.51
N TYR A 181 15.77 -13.26 22.44
CA TYR A 181 14.41 -13.75 22.18
C TYR A 181 13.70 -12.92 21.10
N THR A 182 13.77 -11.59 21.17
CA THR A 182 13.17 -10.73 20.14
C THR A 182 13.78 -10.95 18.75
N THR A 183 15.03 -11.38 18.64
CA THR A 183 15.64 -11.77 17.36
C THR A 183 14.89 -12.96 16.74
N VAL A 184 14.61 -14.00 17.53
CA VAL A 184 13.86 -15.18 17.08
C VAL A 184 12.42 -14.81 16.72
N ILE A 185 11.83 -13.88 17.46
CA ILE A 185 10.49 -13.35 17.15
C ILE A 185 10.46 -12.67 15.79
N HIS A 186 11.42 -11.78 15.48
CA HIS A 186 11.48 -11.15 14.16
C HIS A 186 11.62 -12.18 13.02
N GLU A 187 12.44 -13.22 13.20
CA GLU A 187 12.56 -14.31 12.21
C GLU A 187 11.27 -15.12 12.06
N GLY A 188 10.62 -15.45 13.18
CA GLY A 188 9.33 -16.15 13.19
C GLY A 188 8.27 -15.43 12.38
N GLY A 189 8.28 -14.09 12.41
CA GLY A 189 7.31 -13.24 11.68
C GLY A 189 7.45 -13.31 10.16
N HIS A 190 8.57 -13.87 9.71
CA HIS A 190 8.91 -14.04 8.31
C HIS A 190 9.02 -15.52 7.91
N ALA A 191 8.67 -16.46 8.80
CA ALA A 191 8.86 -17.89 8.57
C ALA A 191 8.07 -18.43 7.36
N GLY A 192 7.01 -17.73 6.94
CA GLY A 192 6.19 -18.07 5.77
C GLY A 192 5.08 -19.09 6.04
N TYR A 193 4.90 -19.47 7.29
CA TYR A 193 3.83 -20.32 7.80
C TYR A 193 3.41 -19.84 9.19
N GLU A 194 2.20 -20.21 9.61
CA GLU A 194 1.66 -19.72 10.85
C GLU A 194 2.31 -20.39 12.06
N ILE A 195 2.71 -19.57 13.04
CA ILE A 195 3.34 -20.00 14.30
C ILE A 195 2.51 -19.48 15.50
N ALA A 196 1.32 -18.91 15.26
CA ALA A 196 0.52 -18.31 16.32
C ALA A 196 0.19 -19.26 17.49
N PRO A 197 0.21 -18.73 18.73
CA PRO A 197 0.46 -17.33 19.05
C PRO A 197 1.96 -16.95 19.04
N PHE A 198 2.24 -15.74 18.55
CA PHE A 198 3.60 -15.20 18.35
C PHE A 198 4.29 -14.81 19.67
N ILE A 199 3.50 -14.37 20.65
CA ILE A 199 3.85 -14.36 22.07
C ILE A 199 3.42 -15.72 22.62
N PRO A 200 4.26 -16.45 23.36
CA PRO A 200 3.79 -17.63 24.07
C PRO A 200 2.71 -17.17 25.06
N SER A 201 1.44 -17.35 24.69
CA SER A 201 0.34 -17.12 25.60
C SER A 201 0.55 -18.02 26.82
N LEU A 202 0.01 -17.64 27.98
CA LEU A 202 0.02 -18.51 29.15
C LEU A 202 -0.54 -19.91 28.82
N GLU A 203 -1.45 -20.01 27.84
CA GLU A 203 -1.98 -21.25 27.28
C GLU A 203 -0.93 -22.05 26.49
N ALA A 204 -0.11 -21.40 25.66
CA ALA A 204 0.98 -22.06 24.93
C ALA A 204 2.09 -22.56 25.87
N VAL A 205 2.40 -21.78 26.92
CA VAL A 205 3.32 -22.19 27.98
C VAL A 205 2.72 -23.34 28.80
N ALA A 206 1.44 -23.27 29.17
CA ALA A 206 0.76 -24.34 29.88
C ALA A 206 0.67 -25.64 29.06
N ALA A 207 0.41 -25.55 27.77
CA ALA A 207 0.38 -26.72 26.88
C ALA A 207 1.77 -27.39 26.78
N LEU A 208 2.83 -26.58 26.70
CA LEU A 208 4.22 -27.05 26.68
C LEU A 208 4.64 -27.69 28.01
N VAL A 209 4.24 -27.10 29.14
CA VAL A 209 4.64 -27.53 30.50
C VAL A 209 3.81 -28.73 30.98
N LEU A 210 2.53 -28.80 30.65
CA LEU A 210 1.62 -29.86 31.15
C LEU A 210 1.63 -31.11 30.26
N GLY A 211 2.53 -31.20 29.27
CA GLY A 211 2.61 -32.36 28.38
C GLY A 211 1.31 -32.62 27.62
N ALA A 212 0.44 -31.60 27.49
CA ALA A 212 -0.74 -31.68 26.67
C ALA A 212 -0.23 -31.86 25.24
N ARG A 213 -0.38 -33.10 24.73
CA ARG A 213 -0.09 -33.50 23.35
C ARG A 213 -0.27 -32.29 22.46
N TRP A 214 0.79 -31.88 21.79
CA TRP A 214 0.73 -30.91 20.70
C TRP A 214 -0.28 -31.46 19.68
N ARG A 215 -1.55 -31.11 19.90
CA ARG A 215 -2.79 -31.39 19.17
C ARG A 215 -2.90 -32.78 18.55
N SER A 216 -3.88 -33.57 18.98
CA SER A 216 -4.33 -34.71 18.17
C SER A 216 -4.78 -34.21 16.80
N ALA A 217 -4.28 -34.81 15.73
CA ALA A 217 -4.76 -34.57 14.37
C ALA A 217 -6.30 -34.66 14.33
N GLY A 218 -7.00 -33.54 14.12
CA GLY A 218 -8.44 -33.53 13.89
C GLY A 218 -9.29 -32.41 14.52
N SER A 219 -8.78 -31.61 15.45
CA SER A 219 -9.54 -30.48 16.02
C SER A 219 -9.08 -29.14 15.43
N ALA A 220 -10.00 -28.36 14.85
CA ALA A 220 -9.74 -27.02 14.33
C ALA A 220 -9.08 -26.14 15.40
N PRO A 221 -8.00 -25.40 15.09
CA PRO A 221 -7.32 -24.58 16.07
C PRO A 221 -8.20 -23.43 16.57
N ALA A 222 -8.09 -23.08 17.85
CA ALA A 222 -8.73 -21.89 18.39
C ALA A 222 -8.18 -20.66 17.67
N VAL A 223 -9.07 -19.79 17.18
CA VAL A 223 -8.70 -18.53 16.54
C VAL A 223 -7.86 -17.71 17.53
N PRO A 224 -6.64 -17.27 17.17
CA PRO A 224 -5.80 -16.46 18.04
C PRO A 224 -6.56 -15.22 18.54
N CYS A 225 -6.22 -14.78 19.75
CA CYS A 225 -6.79 -13.56 20.29
C CYS A 225 -6.64 -12.41 19.30
N ALA A 226 -7.77 -11.75 19.02
CA ALA A 226 -7.91 -10.52 18.26
C ALA A 226 -6.81 -9.46 18.47
N ALA A 227 -6.23 -9.43 19.68
CA ALA A 227 -5.22 -8.46 20.07
C ALA A 227 -3.79 -8.87 19.70
N LEU A 228 -3.55 -10.15 19.42
CA LEU A 228 -2.24 -10.71 19.13
C LEU A 228 -1.98 -10.75 17.63
N ASN A 229 -0.71 -10.54 17.32
CA ASN A 229 -0.23 -10.59 15.96
C ASN A 229 0.03 -12.02 15.47
N THR A 230 0.03 -12.22 14.15
CA THR A 230 0.25 -13.52 13.50
C THR A 230 1.30 -13.41 12.40
N VAL A 231 1.85 -14.54 11.93
CA VAL A 231 2.79 -14.50 10.80
C VAL A 231 2.09 -13.96 9.55
N ARG A 232 0.79 -14.27 9.38
CA ARG A 232 -0.04 -13.70 8.30
C ARG A 232 -0.07 -12.17 8.31
N HIS A 233 -0.08 -11.51 9.46
CA HIS A 233 -0.12 -10.04 9.54
C HIS A 233 1.12 -9.41 8.91
N HIS A 234 2.30 -9.96 9.21
CA HIS A 234 3.54 -9.46 8.66
C HIS A 234 3.75 -9.91 7.20
N ASP A 235 3.32 -11.12 6.79
CA ASP A 235 3.28 -11.48 5.36
C ASP A 235 2.37 -10.53 4.57
N MET A 236 1.23 -10.13 5.15
CA MET A 236 0.35 -9.12 4.57
C MET A 236 1.00 -7.74 4.53
N HIS A 237 1.89 -7.38 5.45
CA HIS A 237 2.67 -6.14 5.36
C HIS A 237 3.60 -6.09 4.15
N HIS A 238 4.38 -7.16 3.91
CA HIS A 238 5.24 -7.30 2.72
C HIS A 238 4.45 -7.29 1.41
N ARG A 239 3.16 -7.58 1.51
CA ARG A 239 2.19 -7.47 0.43
C ARG A 239 1.69 -6.04 0.28
N PHE A 240 1.11 -5.45 1.33
CA PHE A 240 0.58 -4.09 1.37
C PHE A 240 1.46 -3.22 2.29
N PRO A 241 2.56 -2.62 1.77
CA PRO A 241 3.44 -1.73 2.51
C PRO A 241 2.74 -0.65 3.35
N ARG A 242 1.50 -0.28 3.02
CA ARG A 242 0.73 0.73 3.78
C ARG A 242 -0.07 0.18 4.96
N SER A 243 -0.11 -1.13 5.16
CA SER A 243 -0.88 -1.78 6.22
C SER A 243 0.05 -2.59 7.14
N HIS A 244 -0.33 -2.83 8.39
CA HIS A 244 0.31 -3.77 9.31
C HIS A 244 1.76 -3.44 9.72
N PHE A 245 1.94 -2.58 10.72
CA PHE A 245 3.28 -2.18 11.18
C PHE A 245 3.70 -2.80 12.51
N SER A 246 2.77 -3.34 13.31
CA SER A 246 3.06 -3.92 14.63
C SER A 246 3.84 -5.24 14.59
N LEU A 247 4.44 -5.61 15.72
CA LEU A 247 5.19 -6.86 15.89
C LEU A 247 4.42 -7.90 16.71
N TYR A 248 3.92 -7.52 17.89
CA TYR A 248 3.28 -8.40 18.86
C TYR A 248 1.77 -8.22 18.94
N PHE A 249 1.29 -6.97 18.81
CA PHE A 249 -0.10 -6.65 19.07
C PHE A 249 -0.74 -5.81 17.96
N THR A 250 -1.96 -6.13 17.59
CA THR A 250 -2.69 -5.45 16.49
C THR A 250 -3.31 -4.11 16.88
N HIS A 251 -3.18 -3.67 18.13
CA HIS A 251 -3.94 -2.51 18.63
C HIS A 251 -3.45 -1.19 18.05
N TRP A 252 -2.15 -1.03 17.83
CA TRP A 252 -1.61 0.16 17.15
C TRP A 252 -2.16 0.27 15.73
N ASP A 253 -2.17 -0.84 14.99
CA ASP A 253 -2.71 -0.88 13.63
C ASP A 253 -4.20 -0.58 13.58
N ARG A 254 -4.97 -1.10 14.54
CA ARG A 254 -6.40 -0.79 14.68
C ARG A 254 -6.66 0.68 15.03
N TRP A 255 -5.97 1.21 16.03
CA TRP A 255 -6.13 2.61 16.47
C TRP A 255 -5.71 3.60 15.40
N CYS A 256 -4.70 3.27 14.59
CA CYS A 256 -4.21 4.11 13.53
C CYS A 256 -4.86 3.87 12.16
N GLY A 257 -5.78 2.90 12.04
CA GLY A 257 -6.43 2.56 10.79
C GLY A 257 -5.48 1.98 9.73
N THR A 258 -4.43 1.28 10.17
CA THR A 258 -3.45 0.60 9.33
C THR A 258 -3.62 -0.93 9.31
N GLU A 259 -4.62 -1.48 10.01
CA GLU A 259 -5.02 -2.89 9.86
C GLU A 259 -5.80 -3.09 8.55
N HIS A 260 -5.37 -4.04 7.70
CA HIS A 260 -6.10 -4.33 6.47
C HIS A 260 -7.48 -4.97 6.77
N PRO A 261 -8.59 -4.52 6.14
CA PRO A 261 -9.94 -5.01 6.46
C PRO A 261 -10.11 -6.52 6.31
N ALA A 262 -9.40 -7.13 5.35
CA ALA A 262 -9.45 -8.57 5.12
C ALA A 262 -8.66 -9.39 6.16
N TYR A 263 -7.82 -8.78 6.99
CA TYR A 263 -6.94 -9.51 7.92
C TYR A 263 -7.73 -10.40 8.88
N ARG A 264 -8.81 -9.89 9.47
CA ARG A 264 -9.62 -10.62 10.46
C ARG A 264 -10.31 -11.84 9.85
N GLY A 265 -11.05 -11.63 8.76
CA GLY A 265 -11.71 -12.73 8.05
C GLY A 265 -10.70 -13.79 7.61
N ALA A 266 -9.52 -13.37 7.14
CA ALA A 266 -8.45 -14.25 6.70
C ALA A 266 -7.76 -15.03 7.83
N VAL A 267 -7.72 -14.50 9.05
CA VAL A 267 -7.25 -15.25 10.24
C VAL A 267 -8.34 -16.22 10.69
N GLU A 268 -9.58 -15.76 10.80
CA GLU A 268 -10.72 -16.59 11.21
C GLU A 268 -10.93 -17.77 10.25
N SER A 269 -10.86 -17.56 8.94
CA SER A 269 -10.96 -18.62 7.93
C SER A 269 -9.85 -19.65 8.04
N HIS A 270 -8.63 -19.19 8.32
CA HIS A 270 -7.45 -20.03 8.44
C HIS A 270 -7.53 -20.96 9.65
N PHE A 271 -7.86 -20.42 10.82
CA PHE A 271 -7.91 -21.22 12.04
C PHE A 271 -9.21 -22.02 12.20
N SER A 272 -10.32 -21.60 11.58
CA SER A 272 -11.56 -22.39 11.55
C SER A 272 -11.55 -23.55 10.56
N GLY A 273 -10.54 -23.63 9.67
CA GLY A 273 -10.47 -24.64 8.61
C GLY A 273 -11.35 -24.35 7.39
N ALA A 274 -11.93 -23.16 7.29
CA ALA A 274 -12.77 -22.73 6.16
C ALA A 274 -11.96 -22.36 4.90
N ASP A 275 -10.63 -22.20 5.03
CA ASP A 275 -9.70 -21.93 3.91
C ASP A 275 -9.81 -22.94 2.75
N ALA A 276 -10.25 -24.18 3.02
CA ALA A 276 -10.45 -25.21 2.00
C ALA A 276 -11.58 -24.91 0.98
N VAL A 277 -12.48 -23.96 1.29
CA VAL A 277 -13.65 -23.63 0.44
C VAL A 277 -13.54 -22.24 -0.21
N GLN A 278 -12.84 -21.28 0.42
CA GLN A 278 -12.79 -19.87 -0.02
C GLN A 278 -11.41 -19.35 -0.46
N GLY A 279 -10.32 -20.10 -0.22
CA GLY A 279 -8.93 -19.64 -0.39
C GLY A 279 -8.50 -19.16 -1.78
N GLY A 280 -9.33 -19.36 -2.82
CA GLY A 280 -9.07 -18.82 -4.16
C GLY A 280 -9.42 -17.34 -4.35
N THR A 281 -10.36 -16.79 -3.57
CA THR A 281 -10.95 -15.46 -3.82
C THR A 281 -10.28 -14.34 -3.01
N ASP A 282 -10.05 -14.55 -1.72
CA ASP A 282 -9.35 -13.59 -0.86
C ASP A 282 -7.88 -13.44 -1.23
N ASP A 283 -7.24 -14.54 -1.64
CA ASP A 283 -5.82 -14.52 -1.99
C ASP A 283 -5.58 -13.87 -3.36
N ALA A 284 -6.57 -13.85 -4.26
CA ALA A 284 -6.53 -13.07 -5.50
C ALA A 284 -6.62 -11.56 -5.21
N LEU A 285 -7.57 -11.15 -4.38
CA LEU A 285 -7.73 -9.76 -3.92
C LEU A 285 -6.48 -9.24 -3.19
N LEU A 286 -5.87 -10.10 -2.37
CA LEU A 286 -4.66 -9.78 -1.64
C LEU A 286 -3.41 -9.76 -2.55
N ARG A 287 -3.32 -10.61 -3.57
CA ARG A 287 -2.22 -10.59 -4.55
C ARG A 287 -2.26 -9.32 -5.42
N ASP A 288 -3.44 -8.85 -5.78
CA ASP A 288 -3.63 -7.70 -6.68
C ASP A 288 -3.31 -6.37 -6.00
N ALA A 289 -3.81 -6.15 -4.78
CA ALA A 289 -3.48 -4.94 -4.03
C ALA A 289 -1.99 -4.89 -3.62
N ALA A 290 -1.38 -6.04 -3.36
CA ALA A 290 0.01 -6.13 -2.94
C ALA A 290 0.99 -5.79 -4.07
N ALA A 291 0.69 -6.37 -5.22
CA ALA A 291 1.48 -6.14 -6.40
C ALA A 291 1.27 -4.72 -6.94
N ALA A 292 0.08 -4.11 -6.76
CA ALA A 292 -0.14 -2.69 -7.05
C ALA A 292 0.76 -1.76 -6.20
N GLU A 293 0.88 -2.00 -4.88
CA GLU A 293 1.73 -1.18 -4.01
C GLU A 293 3.23 -1.38 -4.27
N ALA A 294 3.69 -2.63 -4.43
CA ALA A 294 5.08 -2.93 -4.77
C ALA A 294 5.53 -2.26 -6.10
N ARG A 295 4.62 -2.11 -7.06
CA ARG A 295 4.88 -1.45 -8.36
C ARG A 295 4.99 0.07 -8.23
N VAL A 296 4.13 0.70 -7.42
CA VAL A 296 4.23 2.14 -7.10
C VAL A 296 5.56 2.44 -6.42
N MET A 297 6.00 1.55 -5.53
CA MET A 297 7.26 1.68 -4.83
C MET A 297 8.48 1.49 -5.75
N GLN A 298 8.45 0.51 -6.65
CA GLN A 298 9.51 0.31 -7.64
C GLN A 298 9.60 1.47 -8.65
N ALA A 299 8.46 2.00 -9.11
CA ALA A 299 8.42 3.16 -9.99
C ALA A 299 8.98 4.42 -9.32
N ALA A 300 8.68 4.62 -8.03
CA ALA A 300 9.21 5.75 -7.27
C ALA A 300 10.72 5.59 -6.94
N ALA A 301 11.23 4.38 -6.75
CA ALA A 301 12.66 4.09 -6.59
C ALA A 301 13.45 4.37 -7.88
N ALA A 302 12.92 3.94 -9.02
CA ALA A 302 13.52 4.19 -10.34
C ALA A 302 13.56 5.70 -10.67
N LYS A 303 12.50 6.43 -10.31
CA LYS A 303 12.44 7.89 -10.49
C LYS A 303 13.44 8.64 -9.60
N ALA A 304 13.62 8.21 -8.35
CA ALA A 304 14.61 8.79 -7.44
C ALA A 304 16.06 8.54 -7.92
N SER A 305 16.34 7.35 -8.46
CA SER A 305 17.62 6.99 -9.08
C SER A 305 17.93 7.81 -10.33
N ALA A 306 16.91 8.25 -11.08
CA ALA A 306 17.09 9.04 -12.29
C ALA A 306 17.31 10.54 -12.03
N THR A 307 16.90 11.06 -10.87
CA THR A 307 16.89 12.52 -10.62
C THR A 307 18.15 13.08 -9.96
N GLY A 308 19.05 12.28 -9.37
CA GLY A 308 20.36 12.74 -8.91
C GLY A 308 20.41 13.87 -7.85
N VAL A 309 19.30 14.26 -7.22
CA VAL A 309 19.27 15.39 -6.26
C VAL A 309 19.40 14.90 -4.81
N GLY A 310 20.45 15.37 -4.15
CA GLY A 310 20.70 15.17 -2.71
C GLY A 310 19.60 15.81 -1.85
N VAL A 311 19.06 15.01 -0.93
CA VAL A 311 17.93 15.37 -0.06
C VAL A 311 18.44 16.03 1.21
N ALA A 312 18.57 17.35 1.23
CA ALA A 312 18.80 18.10 2.46
C ALA A 312 18.31 19.56 2.32
N ALA A 313 16.99 19.79 2.44
CA ALA A 313 16.46 21.13 2.77
C ALA A 313 14.95 21.17 3.08
N ALA A 314 14.14 20.27 2.50
CA ALA A 314 12.67 20.41 2.58
C ALA A 314 11.99 19.76 3.81
N ALA A 315 12.77 19.25 4.78
CA ALA A 315 12.29 18.27 5.76
C ALA A 315 11.57 18.82 7.01
N SER A 316 11.50 20.14 7.24
CA SER A 316 11.09 20.66 8.56
C SER A 316 9.61 21.06 8.71
N GLN A 317 8.78 21.09 7.66
CA GLN A 317 7.40 21.59 7.78
C GLN A 317 6.28 20.52 7.60
N GLY A 318 6.56 19.37 7.00
CA GLY A 318 5.57 18.30 6.78
C GLY A 318 5.62 17.13 7.78
N PHE A 319 6.70 17.01 8.55
CA PHE A 319 7.02 15.83 9.36
C PHE A 319 5.98 15.56 10.48
N ALA A 320 5.57 16.60 11.21
CA ALA A 320 4.61 16.45 12.32
C ALA A 320 3.15 16.26 11.85
N GLN A 321 2.76 16.81 10.69
CA GLN A 321 1.37 16.74 10.21
C GLN A 321 1.00 15.38 9.61
N GLN A 322 1.98 14.61 9.12
CA GLN A 322 1.77 13.32 8.47
C GLN A 322 1.84 12.13 9.45
N LEU A 323 2.61 12.27 10.54
CA LEU A 323 2.75 11.26 11.59
C LEU A 323 1.56 11.21 12.55
N TRP A 324 0.81 12.32 12.71
CA TRP A 324 -0.06 12.53 13.88
C TRP A 324 -1.53 12.86 13.59
N ARG A 325 -2.06 12.68 12.36
CA ARG A 325 -3.50 12.89 12.13
C ARG A 325 -4.30 11.73 12.73
N PRO A 326 -5.14 11.95 13.77
CA PRO A 326 -6.18 11.00 14.10
C PRO A 326 -7.22 11.05 12.98
N SER A 327 -7.74 9.88 12.58
CA SER A 327 -8.87 9.78 11.67
C SER A 327 -10.04 10.59 12.23
N ARG A 328 -10.50 11.60 11.48
CA ARG A 328 -11.62 12.48 11.86
C ARG A 328 -13.00 11.79 11.79
N ALA A 329 -13.05 10.46 11.89
CA ALA A 329 -14.23 9.64 11.69
C ALA A 329 -14.48 8.69 12.87
N VAL A 330 -14.55 9.19 14.11
CA VAL A 330 -15.00 8.38 15.28
C VAL A 330 -15.95 9.14 16.24
N LEU A 331 -16.29 10.42 16.02
CA LEU A 331 -17.23 11.14 16.91
C LEU A 331 -18.64 11.36 16.32
N ALA A 332 -19.14 10.44 15.50
CA ALA A 332 -20.51 10.52 14.97
C ALA A 332 -21.32 9.20 15.06
N ALA A 333 -20.85 8.22 15.82
CA ALA A 333 -21.53 6.93 15.97
C ALA A 333 -21.58 6.47 17.43
N ALA A 334 -22.05 7.34 18.32
CA ALA A 334 -22.46 6.97 19.68
C ALA A 334 -23.48 8.01 20.18
N GLY A 335 -24.75 7.81 19.83
CA GLY A 335 -25.83 8.66 20.33
C GLY A 335 -27.10 8.57 19.50
N SER A 336 -27.83 7.45 19.61
CA SER A 336 -29.31 7.42 19.58
C SER A 336 -29.82 5.97 19.52
N SER A 337 -29.88 5.31 20.68
CA SER A 337 -30.88 4.29 20.93
C SER A 337 -31.89 4.88 21.92
N GLY A 338 -33.11 5.11 21.45
CA GLY A 338 -34.18 5.66 22.29
C GLY A 338 -35.36 6.22 21.50
N GLN A 339 -36.25 5.35 21.05
CA GLN A 339 -37.69 5.65 20.96
C GLN A 339 -38.25 5.65 22.40
N PRO A 340 -39.26 6.48 22.77
CA PRO A 340 -40.60 6.32 22.20
C PRO A 340 -41.45 7.59 22.00
N SER A 341 -42.45 7.43 21.12
CA SER A 341 -43.84 7.93 21.14
C SER A 341 -44.18 9.41 21.46
N SER A 342 -44.93 9.99 20.50
CA SER A 342 -46.27 10.62 20.64
C SER A 342 -46.43 12.09 20.23
N SER A 343 -47.39 12.28 19.30
CA SER A 343 -48.36 13.38 19.17
C SER A 343 -48.00 14.75 18.55
N GLY A 344 -48.91 15.22 17.68
CA GLY A 344 -49.18 16.64 17.35
C GLY A 344 -48.47 17.18 16.10
N ALA A 345 -49.01 17.10 14.88
CA ALA A 345 -50.11 17.90 14.28
C ALA A 345 -49.79 19.40 14.02
N ALA A 346 -49.51 19.67 12.73
CA ALA A 346 -50.01 20.75 11.85
C ALA A 346 -50.06 22.24 12.28
N ALA A 347 -49.47 23.11 11.44
CA ALA A 347 -50.04 24.35 10.83
C ALA A 347 -48.90 25.08 10.05
N ALA A 348 -48.93 25.35 8.72
CA ALA A 348 -49.79 26.28 7.96
C ALA A 348 -49.76 27.71 8.55
N SER A 349 -49.56 28.85 7.86
CA SER A 349 -49.68 29.26 6.46
C SER A 349 -49.34 30.77 6.39
N ALA A 350 -48.94 31.26 5.20
CA ALA A 350 -49.19 32.61 4.64
C ALA A 350 -48.50 33.83 5.30
N ALA A 351 -48.18 34.93 4.60
CA ALA A 351 -48.11 35.34 3.20
C ALA A 351 -47.59 36.80 3.20
N ALA A 352 -46.91 37.27 2.16
CA ALA A 352 -47.09 38.61 1.56
C ALA A 352 -46.07 38.87 0.44
N ALA A 353 -46.58 39.20 -0.75
CA ALA A 353 -45.86 39.69 -1.94
C ALA A 353 -46.30 41.15 -2.19
N PRO A 354 -45.96 41.84 -3.31
CA PRO A 354 -44.84 41.76 -4.25
C PRO A 354 -44.16 43.14 -4.46
N LEU A 355 -43.13 43.26 -5.31
CA LEU A 355 -43.09 44.27 -6.39
C LEU A 355 -41.95 43.96 -7.38
N ARG A 356 -42.32 44.02 -8.67
CA ARG A 356 -41.57 43.61 -9.85
C ARG A 356 -40.52 44.64 -10.25
N ASN A 357 -39.37 44.17 -10.73
CA ASN A 357 -38.64 44.86 -11.80
C ASN A 357 -38.23 43.82 -12.86
N VAL A 358 -38.64 44.11 -14.09
CA VAL A 358 -38.39 43.39 -15.35
C VAL A 358 -37.17 44.08 -15.99
N GLY A 359 -36.16 43.46 -16.60
CA GLY A 359 -35.84 42.07 -16.87
C GLY A 359 -34.53 42.03 -17.69
N VAL A 360 -33.79 40.93 -17.59
CA VAL A 360 -32.82 40.45 -18.59
C VAL A 360 -32.97 38.91 -18.58
N PRO A 361 -33.13 38.22 -19.72
CA PRO A 361 -33.47 36.81 -19.71
C PRO A 361 -32.26 35.97 -19.29
N HIS A 362 -32.28 35.50 -18.04
CA HIS A 362 -31.52 34.32 -17.64
C HIS A 362 -32.14 33.12 -18.36
N LEU A 363 -31.44 32.63 -19.39
CA LEU A 363 -31.67 31.30 -19.93
C LEU A 363 -31.54 30.30 -18.79
N VAL A 364 -32.67 29.65 -18.49
CA VAL A 364 -32.77 28.53 -17.56
C VAL A 364 -31.81 27.44 -18.06
N HIS A 365 -30.75 27.19 -17.29
CA HIS A 365 -29.89 26.03 -17.48
C HIS A 365 -30.73 24.77 -17.22
N PRO A 366 -30.89 23.86 -18.20
CA PRO A 366 -31.46 22.55 -17.91
C PRO A 366 -30.49 21.82 -16.98
N GLN A 367 -31.05 21.34 -15.87
CA GLN A 367 -30.36 20.54 -14.86
C GLN A 367 -29.55 19.44 -15.55
N GLY A 368 -28.25 19.36 -15.21
CA GLY A 368 -27.32 18.41 -15.78
C GLY A 368 -27.84 16.97 -15.59
N ALA A 369 -27.80 16.20 -16.68
CA ALA A 369 -28.05 14.77 -16.61
C ALA A 369 -27.17 14.15 -15.52
N ALA A 370 -27.77 13.35 -14.64
CA ALA A 370 -27.06 12.67 -13.56
C ALA A 370 -25.97 11.76 -14.16
N VAL A 371 -24.71 12.12 -13.94
CA VAL A 371 -23.54 11.34 -14.38
C VAL A 371 -23.36 10.18 -13.40
N ASN A 372 -23.48 8.94 -13.89
CA ASN A 372 -23.27 7.76 -13.07
C ASN A 372 -21.77 7.52 -12.82
N ASN A 373 -21.33 7.86 -11.59
CA ASN A 373 -19.95 7.69 -11.11
C ASN A 373 -19.72 6.40 -10.33
N ALA A 374 -20.69 5.48 -10.28
CA ALA A 374 -20.56 4.25 -9.52
C ALA A 374 -19.46 3.36 -10.09
N VAL A 375 -18.60 2.85 -9.21
CA VAL A 375 -17.54 1.90 -9.54
C VAL A 375 -18.10 0.48 -9.29
N PRO A 376 -18.18 -0.39 -10.30
CA PRO A 376 -18.65 -1.76 -10.12
C PRO A 376 -17.77 -2.53 -9.12
N LEU A 377 -18.41 -3.25 -8.19
CA LEU A 377 -17.76 -4.02 -7.13
C LEU A 377 -17.02 -5.27 -7.65
N GLU A 378 -17.32 -5.76 -8.85
CA GLU A 378 -16.82 -7.05 -9.38
C GLU A 378 -15.67 -7.00 -10.40
N LEU A 379 -15.18 -5.82 -10.81
CA LEU A 379 -14.13 -5.74 -11.83
C LEU A 379 -12.76 -5.58 -11.17
N THR A 380 -12.13 -6.70 -10.80
CA THR A 380 -10.80 -6.75 -10.16
C THR A 380 -9.67 -7.13 -11.10
N GLU A 381 -9.98 -7.73 -12.27
CA GLU A 381 -8.93 -8.21 -13.18
C GLU A 381 -8.29 -7.10 -14.04
N PHE A 382 -8.99 -6.03 -14.42
CA PHE A 382 -8.47 -4.99 -15.33
C PHE A 382 -8.02 -3.73 -14.58
N ARG A 383 -6.98 -3.04 -15.07
CA ARG A 383 -6.57 -1.74 -14.49
C ARG A 383 -7.67 -0.72 -14.70
N ARG A 384 -8.16 -0.11 -13.61
CA ARG A 384 -9.16 0.97 -13.68
C ARG A 384 -8.54 2.26 -14.21
N GLY A 385 -9.19 2.86 -15.17
CA GLY A 385 -8.77 4.12 -15.76
C GLY A 385 -9.94 4.97 -16.23
N VAL A 386 -9.60 6.14 -16.76
CA VAL A 386 -10.52 7.07 -17.40
C VAL A 386 -10.03 7.40 -18.80
N GLY A 387 -10.96 7.61 -19.71
CA GLY A 387 -10.68 8.10 -21.06
C GLY A 387 -11.40 9.42 -21.32
N LEU A 388 -10.75 10.34 -22.04
CA LEU A 388 -11.24 11.69 -22.27
C LEU A 388 -11.48 11.91 -23.78
N CYS A 389 -12.74 11.96 -24.19
CA CYS A 389 -13.10 12.40 -25.53
C CYS A 389 -13.32 13.92 -25.49
N ILE A 390 -12.32 14.69 -25.93
CA ILE A 390 -12.37 16.16 -25.89
C ILE A 390 -12.76 16.65 -27.28
N TYR A 391 -13.92 17.31 -27.41
CA TYR A 391 -14.40 17.85 -28.67
C TYR A 391 -14.45 19.38 -28.65
N ARG A 392 -14.28 19.98 -29.84
CA ARG A 392 -14.39 21.43 -30.07
C ARG A 392 -15.70 21.78 -30.77
N SER A 393 -16.07 23.06 -30.78
CA SER A 393 -17.30 23.58 -31.41
C SER A 393 -17.50 23.21 -32.90
N ASP A 394 -16.45 22.85 -33.63
CA ASP A 394 -16.53 22.41 -35.03
C ASP A 394 -16.85 20.91 -35.18
N GLY A 395 -16.90 20.17 -34.06
CA GLY A 395 -17.21 18.75 -33.99
C GLY A 395 -15.99 17.83 -34.05
N LEU A 396 -14.78 18.38 -34.14
CA LEU A 396 -13.55 17.59 -34.15
C LEU A 396 -13.12 17.22 -32.72
N VAL A 397 -12.46 16.07 -32.60
CA VAL A 397 -11.98 15.49 -31.35
C VAL A 397 -10.46 15.56 -31.28
N PHE A 398 -9.96 15.89 -30.10
CA PHE A 398 -8.53 15.94 -29.78
C PHE A 398 -7.92 14.53 -29.81
N ALA A 399 -6.83 14.38 -30.55
CA ALA A 399 -5.99 13.18 -30.49
C ALA A 399 -4.51 13.58 -30.46
N ALA A 400 -3.70 12.81 -29.75
CA ALA A 400 -2.29 13.07 -29.56
C ALA A 400 -1.43 11.84 -29.88
N ARG A 401 -0.24 12.09 -30.43
CA ARG A 401 0.71 11.05 -30.83
C ARG A 401 1.57 10.65 -29.65
N ARG A 402 1.53 9.38 -29.26
CA ARG A 402 2.32 8.83 -28.16
C ARG A 402 3.82 9.02 -28.38
N MET A 403 4.58 9.31 -27.33
CA MET A 403 6.04 9.42 -27.38
C MET A 403 6.76 8.07 -27.42
N ASP A 404 6.19 7.06 -26.78
CA ASP A 404 6.78 5.73 -26.57
C ASP A 404 6.46 4.71 -27.68
N ASP A 405 5.65 5.10 -28.66
CA ASP A 405 5.18 4.24 -29.74
C ASP A 405 5.87 4.55 -31.06
N THR A 406 6.72 3.63 -31.53
CA THR A 406 7.41 3.72 -32.83
C THR A 406 6.49 3.58 -34.03
N SER A 407 5.23 3.14 -33.85
CA SER A 407 4.23 3.09 -34.91
C SER A 407 3.51 4.42 -35.16
N GLY A 408 3.74 5.42 -34.30
CA GLY A 408 3.18 6.77 -34.46
C GLY A 408 1.66 6.83 -34.31
N SER A 409 1.07 5.94 -33.50
CA SER A 409 -0.39 5.91 -33.32
C SER A 409 -0.92 7.15 -32.59
N TRP A 410 -2.16 7.50 -32.94
CA TRP A 410 -2.89 8.62 -32.34
C TRP A 410 -3.87 8.09 -31.29
N GLN A 411 -3.91 8.72 -30.12
CA GLN A 411 -4.87 8.38 -29.07
C GLN A 411 -5.48 9.63 -28.42
N MET A 412 -6.70 9.50 -27.93
CA MET A 412 -7.30 10.41 -26.96
C MET A 412 -6.62 10.26 -25.57
N PRO A 413 -6.62 11.32 -24.73
CA PRO A 413 -6.03 11.29 -23.39
C PRO A 413 -6.67 10.25 -22.47
N GLN A 414 -5.86 9.63 -21.60
CA GLN A 414 -6.33 8.57 -20.71
C GLN A 414 -5.33 8.17 -19.63
N GLY A 415 -5.80 8.10 -18.39
CA GLY A 415 -4.96 7.69 -17.28
C GLY A 415 -5.65 6.85 -16.21
N GLY A 416 -4.95 6.67 -15.09
CA GLY A 416 -5.37 5.76 -14.02
C GLY A 416 -6.36 6.42 -13.06
N ILE A 417 -7.22 5.63 -12.44
CA ILE A 417 -7.96 6.09 -11.26
C ILE A 417 -7.15 5.72 -10.03
N ASP A 418 -6.79 6.71 -9.21
CA ASP A 418 -6.06 6.48 -7.98
C ASP A 418 -6.96 5.81 -6.95
N TYR A 419 -6.52 4.64 -6.48
CA TYR A 419 -7.21 3.88 -5.47
C TYR A 419 -6.26 3.65 -4.29
N PHE A 420 -6.53 4.37 -3.19
CA PHE A 420 -5.85 4.19 -1.92
C PHE A 420 -6.88 3.69 -0.87
N PRO A 421 -6.45 2.95 0.18
CA PRO A 421 -7.34 2.35 1.17
C PRO A 421 -8.36 3.31 1.82
N HIS A 422 -8.03 4.60 1.90
CA HIS A 422 -8.87 5.66 2.47
C HIS A 422 -9.27 6.75 1.48
N TYR A 423 -8.90 6.60 0.20
CA TYR A 423 -9.22 7.54 -0.87
C TYR A 423 -9.49 6.76 -2.15
N LYS A 424 -10.77 6.68 -2.51
CA LYS A 424 -11.17 6.23 -3.83
C LYS A 424 -11.31 7.50 -4.67
N GLU A 425 -10.35 7.74 -5.56
CA GLU A 425 -10.49 8.85 -6.49
C GLU A 425 -11.79 8.64 -7.27
N ASN A 426 -12.67 9.65 -7.22
CA ASN A 426 -13.87 9.62 -8.04
C ASN A 426 -13.41 9.58 -9.51
N PRO A 427 -13.99 8.73 -10.38
CA PRO A 427 -13.62 8.71 -11.79
C PRO A 427 -13.68 10.09 -12.46
N MET A 428 -14.57 10.98 -12.03
CA MET A 428 -14.64 12.36 -12.53
C MET A 428 -13.46 13.24 -12.06
N ASP A 429 -12.94 13.01 -10.86
CA ASP A 429 -11.76 13.71 -10.34
C ASP A 429 -10.49 13.23 -11.05
N ALA A 430 -10.38 11.91 -11.28
CA ALA A 430 -9.34 11.32 -12.12
C ALA A 430 -9.35 11.94 -13.52
N ALA A 431 -10.53 12.05 -14.15
CA ALA A 431 -10.67 12.65 -15.47
C ALA A 431 -10.17 14.11 -15.53
N ARG A 432 -10.39 14.89 -14.47
CA ARG A 432 -9.90 16.28 -14.36
C ARG A 432 -8.39 16.34 -14.15
N ARG A 433 -7.85 15.43 -13.32
CA ARG A 433 -6.41 15.32 -13.08
C ARG A 433 -5.68 14.96 -14.38
N GLU A 434 -6.12 13.92 -15.07
CA GLU A 434 -5.51 13.45 -16.32
C GLU A 434 -5.64 14.50 -17.45
N LEU A 435 -6.78 15.21 -17.55
CA LEU A 435 -6.93 16.33 -18.48
C LEU A 435 -5.79 17.35 -18.30
N LYS A 436 -5.54 17.76 -17.05
CA LYS A 436 -4.50 18.73 -16.73
C LYS A 436 -3.10 18.17 -16.94
N GLU A 437 -2.84 16.93 -16.50
CA GLU A 437 -1.51 16.32 -16.54
C GLU A 437 -1.05 16.00 -17.96
N GLU A 438 -1.96 15.55 -18.84
CA GLU A 438 -1.62 15.10 -20.19
C GLU A 438 -1.73 16.19 -21.26
N THR A 439 -2.56 17.23 -21.04
CA THR A 439 -2.84 18.24 -22.08
C THR A 439 -2.64 19.70 -21.63
N GLY A 440 -2.58 19.97 -20.33
CA GLY A 440 -2.54 21.33 -19.79
C GLY A 440 -3.87 22.10 -19.89
N ILE A 441 -4.92 21.50 -20.49
CA ILE A 441 -6.20 22.17 -20.74
C ILE A 441 -6.94 22.48 -19.43
N THR A 442 -7.45 23.72 -19.32
CA THR A 442 -8.29 24.24 -18.25
C THR A 442 -9.67 24.70 -18.73
N ASN A 443 -9.77 25.22 -19.97
CA ASN A 443 -11.03 25.69 -20.58
C ASN A 443 -11.83 24.54 -21.20
N CYS A 444 -12.26 23.61 -20.36
CA CYS A 444 -13.01 22.43 -20.78
C CYS A 444 -14.10 22.07 -19.75
N ARG A 445 -15.24 21.55 -20.24
CA ARG A 445 -16.34 21.07 -19.38
C ARG A 445 -16.75 19.65 -19.72
N ILE A 446 -16.94 18.80 -18.71
CA ILE A 446 -17.54 17.47 -18.91
C ILE A 446 -19.02 17.65 -19.24
N VAL A 447 -19.49 17.02 -20.33
CA VAL A 447 -20.87 17.16 -20.82
C VAL A 447 -21.66 15.84 -20.86
N ALA A 448 -20.96 14.70 -20.90
CA ALA A 448 -21.55 13.37 -20.87
C ALA A 448 -20.53 12.32 -20.40
N SER A 449 -20.99 11.12 -20.09
CA SER A 449 -20.17 9.93 -19.84
C SER A 449 -20.78 8.71 -20.51
N ILE A 450 -19.97 7.70 -20.79
CA ILE A 450 -20.47 6.38 -21.18
C ILE A 450 -20.84 5.61 -19.91
N ASP A 451 -22.06 5.11 -19.83
CA ASP A 451 -22.55 4.37 -18.65
C ASP A 451 -21.78 3.06 -18.42
N PRO A 452 -21.64 2.15 -19.40
CA PRO A 452 -20.79 0.99 -19.25
C PRO A 452 -19.31 1.39 -19.17
N TRP A 453 -18.56 0.64 -18.36
CA TRP A 453 -17.10 0.68 -18.42
C TRP A 453 -16.64 -0.07 -19.67
N LEU A 454 -15.62 0.44 -20.34
CA LEU A 454 -15.12 -0.12 -21.60
C LEU A 454 -13.78 -0.82 -21.38
N ASP A 455 -13.74 -2.09 -21.76
CA ASP A 455 -12.58 -2.95 -21.52
C ASP A 455 -11.77 -3.17 -22.79
N TYR A 456 -10.45 -3.27 -22.64
CA TYR A 456 -9.57 -3.80 -23.68
C TYR A 456 -8.44 -4.60 -23.06
N THR A 457 -7.94 -5.61 -23.79
CA THR A 457 -6.83 -6.45 -23.36
C THR A 457 -5.52 -6.04 -24.04
N PHE A 458 -4.40 -6.21 -23.34
CA PHE A 458 -3.07 -5.99 -23.91
C PHE A 458 -2.62 -7.21 -24.72
N PRO A 459 -2.10 -7.02 -25.96
CA PRO A 459 -1.48 -8.09 -26.73
C PRO A 459 -0.26 -8.69 -26.02
N THR A 460 -0.02 -9.98 -26.24
CA THR A 460 1.11 -10.73 -25.64
C THR A 460 2.48 -10.08 -25.89
N ARG A 461 2.66 -9.42 -27.04
CA ARG A 461 3.91 -8.72 -27.40
C ARG A 461 4.15 -7.47 -26.56
N VAL A 462 3.11 -6.66 -26.32
CA VAL A 462 3.18 -5.45 -25.46
C VAL A 462 3.51 -5.83 -24.00
N LYS A 463 2.98 -6.96 -23.52
CA LYS A 463 3.33 -7.51 -22.20
C LYS A 463 4.80 -7.93 -22.07
N ARG A 464 5.46 -8.33 -23.18
CA ARG A 464 6.89 -8.73 -23.21
C ARG A 464 7.85 -7.54 -23.36
N GLU A 465 7.50 -6.53 -24.16
CA GLU A 465 8.35 -5.37 -24.46
C GLU A 465 8.36 -4.35 -23.30
N CYS A 466 7.24 -4.15 -22.61
CA CYS A 466 7.14 -3.28 -21.43
C CYS A 466 7.52 -4.00 -20.11
N GLY A 467 8.54 -4.86 -20.12
CA GLY A 467 8.93 -5.76 -19.03
C GLY A 467 8.61 -5.23 -17.62
N SER A 468 7.85 -6.01 -16.83
CA SER A 468 7.36 -5.71 -15.47
C SER A 468 6.37 -4.55 -15.27
N VAL A 469 6.00 -3.78 -16.31
CA VAL A 469 5.16 -2.57 -16.17
C VAL A 469 3.64 -2.81 -16.35
N VAL A 470 3.20 -3.92 -16.95
CA VAL A 470 1.75 -4.18 -17.15
C VAL A 470 1.35 -5.55 -16.63
N ASN A 471 1.01 -5.61 -15.34
CA ASN A 471 0.52 -6.81 -14.67
C ASN A 471 -1.01 -6.98 -14.70
N TYR A 472 -1.70 -6.17 -15.49
CA TYR A 472 -3.12 -6.35 -15.75
C TYR A 472 -3.29 -6.99 -17.15
N PRO A 473 -4.28 -7.89 -17.36
CA PRO A 473 -4.65 -8.40 -18.67
C PRO A 473 -5.05 -7.29 -19.65
N GLY A 474 -5.46 -6.13 -19.13
CA GLY A 474 -5.98 -5.01 -19.88
C GLY A 474 -6.29 -3.77 -19.01
N GLN A 475 -7.04 -2.82 -19.56
CA GLN A 475 -7.68 -1.76 -18.76
C GLN A 475 -9.20 -1.80 -18.89
N THR A 476 -9.88 -1.35 -17.83
CA THR A 476 -11.31 -1.03 -17.81
C THR A 476 -11.45 0.47 -17.60
N GLN A 477 -12.15 1.15 -18.50
CA GLN A 477 -12.14 2.61 -18.56
C GLN A 477 -13.54 3.21 -18.48
N LYS A 478 -13.69 4.22 -17.62
CA LYS A 478 -14.85 5.13 -17.65
C LYS A 478 -14.55 6.28 -18.61
N TRP A 479 -15.39 6.47 -19.62
CA TRP A 479 -15.17 7.49 -20.65
C TRP A 479 -16.05 8.71 -20.41
N TYR A 480 -15.45 9.88 -20.57
CA TYR A 480 -16.11 11.19 -20.47
C TYR A 480 -16.03 11.93 -21.79
N LEU A 481 -17.10 12.64 -22.15
CA LEU A 481 -17.13 13.60 -23.25
C LEU A 481 -16.94 15.00 -22.67
N LEU A 482 -15.98 15.74 -23.19
CA LEU A 482 -15.62 17.06 -22.72
C LEU A 482 -15.69 18.08 -23.87
N HIS A 483 -16.34 19.21 -23.61
CA HIS A 483 -16.40 20.33 -24.55
C HIS A 483 -15.25 21.30 -24.25
N PHE A 484 -14.31 21.41 -25.19
CA PHE A 484 -13.25 22.40 -25.18
C PHE A 484 -13.72 23.70 -25.83
N TYR A 485 -13.55 24.81 -25.12
CA TYR A 485 -13.94 26.16 -25.54
C TYR A 485 -12.79 27.18 -25.37
N GLY A 486 -11.57 26.68 -25.17
CA GLY A 486 -10.35 27.48 -25.16
C GLY A 486 -9.74 27.66 -26.56
N ASP A 487 -8.49 28.13 -26.57
CA ASP A 487 -7.68 28.30 -27.78
C ASP A 487 -6.59 27.23 -27.85
N ASP A 488 -6.21 26.80 -29.06
CA ASP A 488 -5.20 25.75 -29.25
C ASP A 488 -3.84 26.11 -28.59
N SER A 489 -3.56 27.41 -28.37
CA SER A 489 -2.37 27.88 -27.63
C SER A 489 -2.34 27.52 -26.14
N GLU A 490 -3.46 27.08 -25.57
CA GLU A 490 -3.57 26.58 -24.19
C GLU A 490 -2.96 25.18 -24.02
N ILE A 491 -2.87 24.41 -25.11
CA ILE A 491 -2.49 22.99 -25.06
C ILE A 491 -0.98 22.88 -24.87
N ASP A 492 -0.58 22.34 -23.72
CA ASP A 492 0.81 22.11 -23.34
C ASP A 492 1.03 20.63 -22.96
N LEU A 493 1.60 19.89 -23.92
CA LEU A 493 1.93 18.47 -23.76
C LEU A 493 3.19 18.24 -22.89
N SER A 494 3.92 19.31 -22.52
CA SER A 494 5.17 19.27 -21.77
C SER A 494 5.05 19.69 -20.29
N HIS A 495 3.86 20.13 -19.87
CA HIS A 495 3.60 20.76 -18.57
C HIS A 495 4.08 19.95 -17.34
N ASN A 496 4.09 18.62 -17.41
CA ASN A 496 4.35 17.75 -16.25
C ASN A 496 5.80 17.22 -16.15
N GLY A 497 6.72 17.62 -17.05
CA GLY A 497 8.11 17.16 -17.09
C GLY A 497 8.31 15.70 -17.53
N HIS A 498 7.23 14.97 -17.82
CA HIS A 498 7.21 13.61 -18.36
C HIS A 498 6.13 13.48 -19.45
N PRO A 499 6.33 14.14 -20.60
CA PRO A 499 5.34 14.20 -21.68
C PRO A 499 4.96 12.80 -22.19
N GLU A 500 3.67 12.45 -22.14
CA GLU A 500 3.14 11.22 -22.78
C GLU A 500 3.01 11.40 -24.30
N PHE A 501 2.80 12.65 -24.75
CA PHE A 501 2.52 12.98 -26.14
C PHE A 501 3.59 13.88 -26.77
N THR A 502 3.76 13.74 -28.08
CA THR A 502 4.71 14.53 -28.88
C THR A 502 4.03 15.64 -29.68
N GLU A 503 2.86 15.35 -30.24
CA GLU A 503 2.09 16.23 -31.14
C GLU A 503 0.60 15.97 -30.90
N PHE A 504 -0.26 16.95 -31.21
CA PHE A 504 -1.71 16.77 -31.18
C PHE A 504 -2.35 17.19 -32.51
N CYS A 505 -3.60 16.79 -32.71
CA CYS A 505 -4.42 17.15 -33.85
C CYS A 505 -5.91 17.16 -33.46
N TRP A 506 -6.73 17.76 -34.32
CA TRP A 506 -8.18 17.71 -34.25
C TRP A 506 -8.70 16.83 -35.40
N ALA A 507 -9.38 15.74 -35.10
CA ALA A 507 -9.82 14.76 -36.09
C ALA A 507 -11.30 14.35 -35.90
N PRO A 508 -12.00 13.89 -36.95
CA PRO A 508 -13.32 13.29 -36.80
C PRO A 508 -13.27 12.09 -35.87
N LEU A 509 -14.23 11.99 -34.94
CA LEU A 509 -14.29 10.89 -33.97
C LEU A 509 -14.36 9.52 -34.66
N GLU A 510 -15.04 9.45 -35.80
CA GLU A 510 -15.23 8.26 -36.62
C GLU A 510 -13.92 7.76 -37.25
N ALA A 511 -12.90 8.62 -37.39
CA ALA A 511 -11.60 8.27 -37.95
C ALA A 511 -10.63 7.70 -36.89
N LEU A 512 -10.84 8.01 -35.60
CA LEU A 512 -9.93 7.62 -34.52
C LEU A 512 -9.82 6.11 -34.26
N PRO A 513 -10.87 5.27 -34.45
CA PRO A 513 -10.71 3.81 -34.38
C PRO A 513 -9.70 3.25 -35.39
N GLY A 514 -9.49 3.92 -36.52
CA GLY A 514 -8.47 3.54 -37.51
C GLY A 514 -7.05 4.00 -37.14
N ALA A 515 -6.94 5.12 -36.40
CA ALA A 515 -5.68 5.77 -36.07
C ALA A 515 -5.05 5.30 -34.74
N VAL A 516 -5.85 4.69 -33.86
CA VAL A 516 -5.38 4.14 -32.58
C VAL A 516 -4.71 2.77 -32.75
N VAL A 517 -3.84 2.43 -31.80
CA VAL A 517 -3.22 1.10 -31.72
C VAL A 517 -4.27 -0.03 -31.76
N HIS A 518 -3.95 -1.11 -32.48
CA HIS A 518 -4.91 -2.13 -32.90
C HIS A 518 -5.80 -2.72 -31.78
N PHE A 519 -5.25 -2.89 -30.58
CA PHE A 519 -5.97 -3.50 -29.46
C PHE A 519 -6.94 -2.55 -28.74
N LYS A 520 -6.87 -1.24 -29.00
CA LYS A 520 -7.82 -0.24 -28.48
C LYS A 520 -8.95 0.10 -29.46
N ARG A 521 -8.90 -0.41 -30.70
CA ARG A 521 -9.88 -0.08 -31.76
C ARG A 521 -11.32 -0.36 -31.34
N GLY A 522 -11.56 -1.48 -30.65
CA GLY A 522 -12.90 -1.85 -30.17
C GLY A 522 -13.46 -0.87 -29.13
N VAL A 523 -12.61 -0.35 -28.23
CA VAL A 523 -13.02 0.68 -27.27
C VAL A 523 -13.30 1.99 -28.01
N TYR A 524 -12.46 2.38 -28.97
CA TYR A 524 -12.64 3.62 -29.72
C TYR A 524 -13.90 3.58 -30.60
N ALA A 525 -14.24 2.43 -31.17
CA ALA A 525 -15.48 2.24 -31.90
C ALA A 525 -16.71 2.41 -31.01
N GLN A 526 -16.66 1.91 -29.77
CA GLN A 526 -17.73 2.12 -28.78
C GLN A 526 -17.80 3.59 -28.35
N VAL A 527 -16.67 4.26 -28.13
CA VAL A 527 -16.63 5.70 -27.83
C VAL A 527 -17.26 6.51 -28.96
N ALA A 528 -16.92 6.21 -30.22
CA ALA A 528 -17.51 6.84 -31.39
C ALA A 528 -19.02 6.60 -31.49
N HIS A 529 -19.45 5.36 -31.24
CA HIS A 529 -20.87 5.00 -31.23
C HIS A 529 -21.68 5.77 -30.18
N HIS A 530 -21.15 5.93 -28.97
CA HIS A 530 -21.85 6.60 -27.87
C HIS A 530 -21.79 8.13 -27.96
N PHE A 531 -20.62 8.70 -28.28
CA PHE A 531 -20.44 10.16 -28.25
C PHE A 531 -20.69 10.85 -29.59
N GLY A 532 -20.60 10.14 -30.73
CA GLY A 532 -20.86 10.73 -32.05
C GLY A 532 -22.23 11.44 -32.15
N PRO A 533 -23.34 10.79 -31.79
CA PRO A 533 -24.67 11.41 -31.79
C PRO A 533 -24.78 12.62 -30.84
N GLU A 534 -24.06 12.58 -29.71
CA GLU A 534 -24.07 13.65 -28.72
C GLU A 534 -23.30 14.89 -29.21
N ILE A 535 -22.15 14.68 -29.85
CA ILE A 535 -21.36 15.74 -30.50
C ILE A 535 -22.18 16.37 -31.64
N ALA A 536 -22.80 15.55 -32.49
CA ALA A 536 -23.67 16.00 -33.59
C ALA A 536 -24.82 16.88 -33.08
N ARG A 537 -25.54 16.40 -32.04
CA ARG A 537 -26.64 17.15 -31.42
C ARG A 537 -26.18 18.49 -30.85
N ARG A 538 -25.02 18.54 -30.19
CA ARG A 538 -24.51 19.76 -29.52
C ARG A 538 -23.91 20.78 -30.47
N THR A 539 -23.39 20.34 -31.61
CA THR A 539 -22.81 21.21 -32.64
C THR A 539 -23.82 21.66 -33.69
N GLY A 540 -25.04 21.11 -33.66
CA GLY A 540 -26.09 21.40 -34.65
C GLY A 540 -25.76 20.87 -36.05
N ARG A 541 -24.76 20.00 -36.16
CA ARG A 541 -24.35 19.35 -37.40
C ARG A 541 -24.83 17.90 -37.35
N GLY A 542 -25.49 17.40 -38.40
CA GLY A 542 -25.65 15.95 -38.55
C GLY A 542 -24.29 15.27 -38.51
N SER A 543 -24.20 14.00 -38.11
CA SER A 543 -22.94 13.25 -38.11
C SER A 543 -22.15 13.57 -39.38
N PRO A 544 -20.89 14.05 -39.27
CA PRO A 544 -20.12 14.38 -40.45
C PRO A 544 -20.12 13.15 -41.37
N ALA A 545 -20.45 13.35 -42.65
CA ALA A 545 -20.37 12.28 -43.63
C ALA A 545 -19.00 11.60 -43.51
N PRO A 546 -18.89 10.27 -43.66
CA PRO A 546 -17.63 9.56 -43.52
C PRO A 546 -16.64 10.11 -44.55
N VAL A 547 -15.80 11.05 -44.13
CA VAL A 547 -14.72 11.56 -44.95
C VAL A 547 -13.66 10.48 -44.92
N ALA A 548 -13.51 9.79 -46.05
CA ALA A 548 -12.50 8.78 -46.27
C ALA A 548 -11.13 9.23 -45.73
N GLU A 549 -10.52 8.37 -44.92
CA GLU A 549 -9.12 8.36 -44.48
C GLU A 549 -8.37 9.69 -44.65
N ARG A 550 -8.73 10.72 -43.88
CA ARG A 550 -7.81 11.83 -43.66
C ARG A 550 -6.93 11.47 -42.47
N VAL A 551 -5.67 11.16 -42.77
CA VAL A 551 -4.61 11.06 -41.76
C VAL A 551 -4.67 12.32 -40.88
N PRO A 552 -4.63 12.20 -39.54
CA PRO A 552 -4.68 13.37 -38.67
C PRO A 552 -3.52 14.31 -38.98
N VAL A 553 -3.82 15.60 -39.24
CA VAL A 553 -2.81 16.60 -39.56
C VAL A 553 -2.30 17.21 -38.26
N PRO A 554 -0.98 17.14 -37.96
CA PRO A 554 -0.44 17.58 -36.68
C PRO A 554 -0.46 19.10 -36.54
N VAL A 555 -0.81 19.57 -35.34
CA VAL A 555 -0.61 20.94 -34.86
C VAL A 555 0.60 20.93 -33.91
N ARG A 556 1.55 21.85 -34.10
CA ARG A 556 2.73 21.94 -33.22
C ARG A 556 2.33 22.49 -31.85
N ALA A 557 2.49 21.68 -30.80
CA ALA A 557 2.33 22.11 -29.41
C ALA A 557 3.49 23.04 -28.97
N ARG A 558 3.21 23.91 -27.99
CA ARG A 558 4.23 24.74 -27.34
C ARG A 558 5.18 23.83 -26.55
N ARG A 559 6.50 24.01 -26.71
CA ARG A 559 7.51 23.41 -25.83
C ARG A 559 8.01 24.51 -24.91
N THR A 560 7.85 24.37 -23.60
CA THR A 560 8.58 25.22 -22.66
C THR A 560 10.06 24.82 -22.69
N ALA A 561 10.94 25.79 -22.91
CA ALA A 561 12.39 25.61 -23.03
C ALA A 561 13.05 25.27 -21.69
#